data_AF-A0A410UZL8-F1
#
_entry.id   AF-A0A410UZL8-F1
#
_cell.length_a   1.000
_cell.length_b   1.000
_cell.length_c   1.000
_cell.angle_alpha   90.00
_cell.angle_beta   90.00
_cell.angle_gamma   90.00
#
_symmetry.space_group_name_H-M   'P 1'
#
loop_
_entity.id
_entity.type
_entity.pdbx_description
1 polymer ?
#
loop_
_entity_poly.entity_id
_entity_poly.type
_entity_poly.pdbx_seq_one_letter_code
_entity_poly.pdbx_strand_id
1 'polypeptide(L)'
;MSDAFDYFRAYAVRALCKARAMPRGKMKHLQLVAGRIYNLLKKEAAYGSNVQHLEDFRAAQKLEASLDRGPSDGSRGWPAPATPRRPGREAG
;
A
#
# COMPACT_ATOMS: atom_id res chain seq x y z
N MET A 1 7.22 21.22 13.18
CA MET A 1 7.82 20.59 11.98
C MET A 1 7.98 19.10 12.30
N SER A 2 7.43 18.22 11.47
CA SER A 2 7.62 16.76 11.63
C SER A 2 8.97 16.35 11.08
N ASP A 3 9.72 15.53 11.84
CA ASP A 3 11.07 15.09 11.47
C ASP A 3 11.04 13.96 10.43
N ALA A 4 12.17 13.67 9.76
CA ALA A 4 12.26 12.58 8.77
C ALA A 4 11.85 11.22 9.38
N PHE A 5 12.13 11.05 10.68
CA PHE A 5 11.67 9.92 11.47
C PHE A 5 10.15 9.71 11.42
N ASP A 6 9.36 10.78 11.57
CA ASP A 6 7.90 10.71 11.57
C ASP A 6 7.36 10.33 10.18
N TYR A 7 7.99 10.84 9.13
CA TYR A 7 7.67 10.49 7.75
C TYR A 7 7.95 9.02 7.45
N PHE A 8 9.14 8.50 7.79
CA PHE A 8 9.46 7.09 7.58
C PHE A 8 8.57 6.16 8.40
N ARG A 9 8.25 6.56 9.64
CA ARG A 9 7.31 5.81 10.49
C ARG A 9 5.92 5.72 9.85
N ALA A 10 5.39 6.82 9.32
CA ALA A 10 4.08 6.84 8.67
C ALA A 10 4.05 5.92 7.43
N TYR A 11 5.09 5.96 6.59
CA TYR A 11 5.20 5.13 5.40
C TYR A 11 5.39 3.64 5.71
N ALA A 12 6.18 3.30 6.74
CA ALA A 12 6.33 1.92 7.20
C ALA A 12 4.99 1.32 7.64
N VAL A 13 4.22 2.07 8.43
CA VAL A 13 2.88 1.65 8.88
C VAL A 13 1.95 1.46 7.69
N ARG A 14 1.90 2.44 6.77
CA ARG A 14 1.04 2.37 5.58
C ARG A 14 1.37 1.16 4.71
N ALA A 15 2.65 0.91 4.43
CA ALA A 15 3.09 -0.22 3.63
C ALA A 15 2.74 -1.57 4.27
N LEU A 16 2.96 -1.71 5.59
CA LEU A 16 2.62 -2.94 6.30
C LEU A 16 1.10 -3.17 6.37
N CYS A 17 0.31 -2.12 6.59
CA CYS A 17 -1.15 -2.21 6.53
C CYS A 17 -1.63 -2.63 5.14
N LYS A 18 -1.10 -2.04 4.06
CA LYS A 18 -1.37 -2.46 2.67
C LYS A 18 -1.02 -3.94 2.45
N ALA A 19 0.15 -4.39 2.91
CA ALA A 19 0.59 -5.78 2.73
C ALA A 19 -0.30 -6.79 3.48
N ARG A 20 -0.88 -6.41 4.63
CA ARG A 20 -1.81 -7.27 5.39
C ARG A 20 -3.13 -7.47 4.65
N ALA A 21 -3.61 -6.44 3.95
CA ALA A 21 -4.83 -6.52 3.13
C ALA A 21 -4.63 -7.30 1.81
N MET A 22 -3.38 -7.53 1.38
CA MET A 22 -3.10 -8.26 0.14
C MET A 22 -3.14 -9.79 0.30
N PRO A 23 -3.64 -10.53 -0.71
CA PRO A 23 -3.52 -11.99 -0.77
C PRO A 23 -2.06 -12.42 -0.91
N ARG A 24 -1.76 -13.68 -0.57
CA ARG A 24 -0.40 -14.21 -0.69
C ARG A 24 0.07 -14.16 -2.15
N GLY A 25 1.23 -13.57 -2.40
CA GLY A 25 1.77 -13.42 -3.75
C GLY A 25 2.96 -12.46 -3.83
N LYS A 26 3.47 -12.27 -5.05
CA LYS A 26 4.64 -11.43 -5.33
C LYS A 26 4.43 -9.96 -4.90
N MET A 27 3.26 -9.40 -5.15
CA MET A 27 2.94 -8.01 -4.76
C MET A 27 2.95 -7.82 -3.23
N LYS A 28 2.40 -8.78 -2.48
CA LYS A 28 2.47 -8.77 -1.01
C LYS A 28 3.91 -8.81 -0.51
N HIS A 29 4.76 -9.64 -1.13
CA HIS A 29 6.17 -9.72 -0.77
C HIS A 29 6.87 -8.38 -1.01
N LEU A 30 6.66 -7.74 -2.17
CA LEU A 30 7.23 -6.43 -2.47
C LEU A 30 6.76 -5.34 -1.50
N GLN A 31 5.48 -5.34 -1.12
CA GLN A 31 4.95 -4.40 -0.14
C GLN A 31 5.54 -4.62 1.28
N LEU A 32 5.79 -5.88 1.67
CA LEU A 32 6.50 -6.20 2.92
C LEU A 32 7.95 -5.75 2.88
N VAL A 33 8.64 -5.92 1.75
CA VAL A 33 10.02 -5.42 1.56
C VAL A 33 10.06 -3.90 1.67
N ALA A 34 9.15 -3.18 1.01
CA ALA A 34 9.04 -1.73 1.14
C ALA A 34 8.79 -1.29 2.61
N GLY A 35 7.89 -1.96 3.32
CA GLY A 35 7.64 -1.69 4.75
C GLY A 35 8.86 -1.95 5.65
N ARG A 36 9.69 -2.95 5.31
CA ARG A 36 10.97 -3.21 6.01
C ARG A 36 12.01 -2.13 5.73
N ILE A 37 12.14 -1.67 4.49
CA ILE A 37 13.04 -0.58 4.10
C ILE A 37 12.68 0.69 4.87
N TYR A 38 11.40 1.09 4.90
CA TYR A 38 10.97 2.25 5.69
C TYR A 38 11.24 2.09 7.20
N ASN A 39 11.16 0.88 7.74
CA ASN A 39 11.49 0.62 9.15
C ASN A 39 13.00 0.72 9.44
N LEU A 40 13.85 0.37 8.47
CA LEU A 40 15.30 0.54 8.56
C LEU A 40 15.66 2.02 8.51
N LEU A 41 15.11 2.74 7.53
CA LEU A 41 15.25 4.20 7.40
C LEU A 41 14.80 4.93 8.68
N LYS A 42 13.69 4.49 9.29
CA LYS A 42 13.23 5.03 10.56
C LYS A 42 14.25 4.81 11.69
N LYS A 43 14.87 3.64 11.76
CA LYS A 43 15.89 3.35 12.79
C LYS A 43 17.13 4.20 12.55
N GLU A 44 17.60 4.29 11.32
CA GLU A 44 18.80 5.06 10.97
C GLU A 44 18.59 6.57 11.18
N ALA A 45 17.43 7.10 10.81
CA ALA A 45 17.04 8.49 11.09
C ALA A 45 16.96 8.83 12.59
N ALA A 46 16.83 7.81 13.47
CA ALA A 46 16.85 8.00 14.92
C ALA A 46 18.28 8.04 15.50
N TYR A 47 19.30 7.60 14.74
CA TYR A 47 20.67 7.41 15.25
C TYR A 47 21.76 8.14 14.42
N GLY A 48 21.50 8.68 13.22
CA GLY A 48 22.53 9.32 12.38
C GLY A 48 22.02 10.30 11.31
N SER A 49 22.95 11.07 10.73
CA SER A 49 22.70 12.16 9.76
C SER A 49 21.86 11.71 8.56
N ASN A 50 20.67 12.32 8.42
CA ASN A 50 19.59 12.00 7.46
C ASN A 50 19.94 12.17 5.96
N VAL A 51 21.14 12.60 5.60
CA VAL A 51 21.45 13.04 4.21
C VAL A 51 21.82 11.87 3.29
N GLN A 52 22.33 10.76 3.85
CA GLN A 52 22.81 9.62 3.05
C GLN A 52 21.69 8.70 2.51
N HIS A 53 20.47 8.78 3.05
CA HIS A 53 19.41 7.77 2.85
C HIS A 53 18.22 8.25 2.02
N LEU A 54 18.27 9.50 1.52
CA LEU A 54 17.21 10.06 0.68
C LEU A 54 17.10 9.34 -0.67
N GLU A 55 18.22 8.83 -1.19
CA GLU A 55 18.26 8.04 -2.43
C GLU A 55 17.57 6.68 -2.25
N ASP A 56 17.81 5.99 -1.13
CA ASP A 56 17.13 4.74 -0.78
C ASP A 56 15.62 4.96 -0.59
N PHE A 57 15.25 6.09 0.02
CA PHE A 57 13.84 6.49 0.13
C PHE A 57 13.22 6.75 -1.25
N ARG A 58 13.92 7.45 -2.16
CA ARG A 58 13.48 7.66 -3.54
C ARG A 58 13.30 6.35 -4.29
N ALA A 59 14.22 5.41 -4.11
CA ALA A 59 14.15 4.07 -4.70
C ALA A 59 12.93 3.29 -4.18
N ALA A 60 12.69 3.31 -2.86
CA ALA A 60 11.53 2.69 -2.24
C ALA A 60 10.21 3.33 -2.69
N GLN A 61 10.16 4.66 -2.80
CA GLN A 61 8.99 5.40 -3.28
C GLN A 61 8.70 5.11 -4.75
N LYS A 62 9.73 5.01 -5.60
CA LYS A 62 9.58 4.63 -7.02
C LYS A 62 9.05 3.21 -7.17
N LEU A 63 9.50 2.29 -6.30
CA LEU A 63 8.96 0.93 -6.23
C LEU A 63 7.49 0.92 -5.81
N GLU A 64 7.12 1.66 -4.75
CA GLU A 64 5.73 1.77 -4.31
C GLU A 64 4.84 2.38 -5.40
N ALA A 65 5.29 3.43 -6.09
CA ALA A 65 4.56 4.04 -7.19
C ALA A 65 4.34 3.08 -8.36
N SER A 66 5.29 2.17 -8.60
CA SER A 66 5.17 1.14 -9.64
C SER A 66 4.17 0.05 -9.26
N LEU A 67 4.04 -0.24 -7.96
CA LEU A 67 3.03 -1.16 -7.42
C LEU A 67 1.61 -0.56 -7.46
N ASP A 68 1.47 0.75 -7.23
CA ASP A 68 0.19 1.46 -7.38
C ASP A 68 -0.25 1.54 -8.86
N ARG A 69 0.68 1.42 -9.81
CA ARG A 69 0.43 1.58 -11.26
C ARG A 69 0.03 0.31 -12.01
N GLY A 70 0.00 -0.88 -11.41
CA GLY A 70 -0.34 -2.12 -12.14
C GLY A 70 -1.62 -2.81 -11.64
N PRO A 71 -2.46 -3.40 -12.52
CA PRO A 71 -2.94 -2.93 -13.82
C PRO A 71 -4.29 -2.21 -13.61
N SER A 72 -4.33 -0.88 -13.72
CA SER A 72 -5.60 -0.15 -13.82
C SER A 72 -6.18 -0.18 -15.25
N ASP A 73 -6.05 -1.31 -15.95
CA ASP A 73 -6.69 -1.54 -17.25
C ASP A 73 -7.22 -2.97 -17.40
N GLY A 74 -7.99 -3.45 -16.42
CA GLY A 74 -8.54 -4.81 -16.52
C GLY A 74 -9.63 -5.22 -15.54
N SER A 75 -10.16 -4.34 -14.69
CA SER A 75 -11.30 -4.70 -13.83
C SER A 75 -12.10 -3.48 -13.37
N ARG A 76 -12.73 -2.79 -14.32
CA ARG A 76 -14.01 -2.08 -14.06
C ARG A 76 -15.17 -2.84 -14.72
N GLY A 77 -15.13 -4.16 -14.62
CA GLY A 77 -16.22 -5.08 -14.90
C GLY A 77 -16.57 -5.85 -13.64
N TRP A 78 -16.99 -5.15 -12.60
CA TRP A 78 -17.77 -5.80 -11.55
C TRP A 78 -19.23 -5.60 -11.96
N PRO A 79 -19.91 -6.61 -12.54
CA PRO A 79 -21.36 -6.55 -12.59
C PRO A 79 -21.81 -6.51 -11.13
N ALA A 80 -22.55 -5.47 -10.77
CA ALA A 80 -23.24 -5.41 -9.49
C ALA A 80 -23.91 -6.77 -9.23
N PRO A 81 -23.81 -7.34 -8.01
CA PRO A 81 -24.53 -8.56 -7.71
C PRO A 81 -26.02 -8.27 -7.91
N ALA A 82 -26.58 -8.83 -8.99
CA ALA A 82 -28.00 -8.82 -9.22
C ALA A 82 -28.66 -9.46 -8.00
N THR A 83 -29.31 -8.62 -7.21
CA THR A 83 -30.22 -9.04 -6.14
C THR A 83 -31.21 -10.06 -6.70
N PRO A 84 -31.22 -11.31 -6.21
CA PRO A 84 -32.26 -12.24 -6.56
C PRO A 84 -33.41 -12.14 -5.55
N ARG A 85 -34.65 -12.12 -6.09
CA ARG A 85 -35.97 -12.35 -5.45
C ARG A 85 -36.63 -11.08 -4.89
N ARG A 86 -37.93 -10.85 -5.14
CA ARG A 86 -39.05 -11.82 -5.18
C ARG A 86 -40.08 -11.49 -6.28
N PRO A 87 -40.77 -12.50 -6.83
CA PRO A 87 -42.06 -12.31 -7.50
C PRO A 87 -43.19 -12.34 -6.45
N GLY A 88 -44.22 -11.51 -6.65
CA GLY A 88 -45.54 -11.81 -6.11
C GLY A 88 -46.34 -10.61 -5.63
N ARG A 89 -47.39 -10.28 -6.42
CA ARG A 89 -48.72 -9.78 -6.01
C ARG A 89 -48.73 -8.40 -5.34
N GLU A 90 -49.63 -7.47 -5.64
CA GLU A 90 -51.08 -7.61 -5.63
C GLU A 90 -51.76 -6.66 -6.62
N ALA A 91 -52.81 -7.16 -7.24
CA ALA A 91 -53.87 -6.38 -7.86
C ALA A 91 -54.96 -6.16 -6.79
N GLY A 92 -55.56 -4.97 -6.79
CA GLY A 92 -56.67 -4.58 -5.91
C GLY A 92 -56.83 -3.08 -5.92
#